data_AF-A0A941T0E8-F1
#
_entry.id   AF-A0A941T0E8-F1
#
_cell.length_a   1.000
_cell.length_b   1.000
_cell.length_c   1.000
_cell.angle_alpha   90.00
_cell.angle_beta   90.00
_cell.angle_gamma   90.00
#
_symmetry.space_group_name_H-M   'P 1'
#
loop_
_entity.id
_entity.type
_entity.pdbx_description
1 polymer ?
#
loop_
_entity_poly.entity_id
_entity_poly.type
_entity_poly.pdbx_seq_one_letter_code
_entity_poly.pdbx_strand_id
1 'polypeptide(L)'
;MDTSNTNTAGRCGDAPCNSGRRNRYFPRKQITPDTYEVEQRYQMQRRHLLNRAIHGWGVVYGYGVEAQADKGFGEHARFLEIDSGLALDECGRELVWLGTECAQSHRIDLADVLALDKDGKLLNEPGKRCRSKDGPSPWDRGDENSCWRLRVHYAERLVSPVALKDPCLCDHHEWDQVCETVRFSLELVNCKECCEATGCELHCACRRSHCCARDPNKPAARGGCRCLCDHVTQRRPMPECCTLAHVGRTLRVDLVHGVPLACVRLAKDECGDWTFGSVVEACGPRRLVKNNDLLFDLIRGCDLTHISAVSWQDWHRGRVSFADFKKAFGADDGQGASLTTFSVKFSGPVQIATIRPDCFAMTVIARDDEDGWGRTLRVPIVKVHIDDPDPTEKDLAGGATLMVDSDWAKGALDDVSVFAKYVTRLEILVRGDYLLDCNGVPVDANARGMSAAPTGNGVPGDTFVSTFIVEAMEPGDYQTPSTYKEL
;
A
#
# COMPACT_ATOMS: atom_id res chain seq x y z
N MET A 1 -11.41 46.65 -32.27
CA MET A 1 -12.03 45.70 -33.22
C MET A 1 -11.02 44.60 -33.49
N ASP A 2 -11.43 43.41 -33.09
CA ASP A 2 -10.85 42.07 -33.21
C ASP A 2 -9.64 41.87 -34.13
N THR A 3 -8.63 41.18 -33.58
CA THR A 3 -8.25 39.87 -34.14
C THR A 3 -7.82 38.92 -33.03
N SER A 4 -8.61 37.86 -32.92
CA SER A 4 -8.54 36.71 -32.03
C SER A 4 -7.20 35.98 -32.07
N ASN A 5 -6.65 35.75 -30.89
CA ASN A 5 -5.57 34.80 -30.64
C ASN A 5 -6.16 33.39 -30.57
N THR A 6 -6.65 32.88 -31.71
CA THR A 6 -7.07 31.50 -31.85
C THR A 6 -5.83 30.63 -32.02
N ASN A 7 -5.40 29.97 -30.94
CA ASN A 7 -4.65 28.71 -31.00
C ASN A 7 -5.55 27.62 -31.62
N THR A 8 -5.93 27.82 -32.88
CA THR A 8 -6.55 26.79 -33.71
C THR A 8 -5.47 25.77 -34.06
N ALA A 9 -5.75 24.51 -33.77
CA ALA A 9 -5.02 23.32 -34.20
C ALA A 9 -4.97 23.12 -35.75
N GLY A 10 -4.92 24.22 -36.52
CA GLY A 10 -5.02 24.26 -37.97
C GLY A 10 -3.82 24.88 -38.69
N ARG A 11 -2.76 25.29 -37.97
CA ARG A 11 -1.46 25.60 -38.58
C ARG A 11 -0.44 24.60 -38.09
N CYS A 12 -0.30 23.48 -38.81
CA CYS A 12 0.87 22.63 -38.71
C CYS A 12 2.08 23.41 -39.22
N GLY A 13 2.67 24.26 -38.37
CA GLY A 13 4.09 24.58 -38.54
C GLY A 13 4.92 23.30 -38.41
N ASP A 14 6.19 23.35 -38.80
CA ASP A 14 7.16 22.24 -38.73
C ASP A 14 7.46 21.74 -37.31
N ALA A 15 6.56 21.96 -36.36
CA ALA A 15 6.61 21.40 -35.03
C ALA A 15 6.67 19.86 -35.12
N PRO A 16 7.62 19.22 -34.43
CA PRO A 16 7.72 17.77 -34.42
C PRO A 16 6.40 17.15 -33.94
N CYS A 17 5.98 16.08 -34.61
CA CYS A 17 4.76 15.34 -34.27
C CYS A 17 4.98 14.55 -32.97
N ASN A 18 4.82 15.23 -31.82
CA ASN A 18 5.08 14.67 -30.49
C ASN A 18 4.05 13.61 -30.06
N SER A 19 2.90 13.56 -30.72
CA SER A 19 1.86 12.55 -30.44
C SER A 19 2.16 11.19 -31.07
N GLY A 20 3.21 11.07 -31.90
CA GLY A 20 3.62 9.84 -32.60
C GLY A 20 3.41 9.93 -34.12
N ARG A 21 4.40 9.45 -34.89
CA ARG A 21 4.41 9.49 -36.37
C ARG A 21 4.07 8.12 -36.95
N ARG A 22 3.17 8.07 -37.95
CA ARG A 22 2.84 6.85 -38.69
C ARG A 22 3.31 6.92 -40.13
N ASN A 23 3.67 5.77 -40.68
CA ASN A 23 3.89 5.64 -42.11
C ASN A 23 2.56 5.80 -42.89
N ARG A 24 2.51 6.75 -43.83
CA ARG A 24 1.40 6.89 -44.78
C ARG A 24 1.74 6.16 -46.09
N TYR A 25 0.99 5.12 -46.43
CA TYR A 25 1.12 4.39 -47.69
C TYR A 25 0.44 5.12 -48.83
N PHE A 26 1.08 5.14 -49.99
CA PHE A 26 0.51 5.62 -51.25
C PHE A 26 1.18 4.90 -52.43
N PRO A 27 0.55 4.83 -53.61
CA PRO A 27 1.09 4.11 -54.75
C PRO A 27 2.50 4.58 -55.11
N ARG A 28 3.40 3.62 -55.41
CA ARG A 28 4.80 3.86 -55.78
C ARG A 28 5.67 4.50 -54.68
N LYS A 29 5.20 4.54 -53.44
CA LYS A 29 6.07 4.89 -52.31
C LYS A 29 7.17 3.83 -52.15
N GLN A 30 8.42 4.25 -52.22
CA GLN A 30 9.55 3.39 -51.88
C GLN A 30 9.55 3.15 -50.36
N ILE A 31 9.59 1.88 -49.96
CA ILE A 31 9.65 1.48 -48.56
C ILE A 31 11.12 1.19 -48.22
N THR A 32 11.63 1.91 -47.22
CA THR A 32 13.01 1.78 -46.71
C THR A 32 13.00 1.15 -45.31
N PRO A 33 14.14 0.67 -44.78
CA PRO A 33 14.26 0.26 -43.39
C PRO A 33 13.74 1.31 -42.41
N ASP A 34 14.12 2.59 -42.58
CA ASP A 34 13.60 3.71 -41.77
C ASP A 34 12.07 3.80 -41.76
N THR A 35 11.44 3.44 -42.88
CA THR A 35 9.98 3.47 -43.01
C THR A 35 9.34 2.39 -42.13
N TYR A 36 9.94 1.19 -42.07
CA TYR A 36 9.50 0.11 -41.19
C TYR A 36 9.82 0.40 -39.73
N GLU A 37 10.97 0.99 -39.42
CA GLU A 37 11.31 1.39 -38.05
C GLU A 37 10.31 2.38 -37.48
N VAL A 38 9.87 3.36 -38.28
CA VAL A 38 8.82 4.31 -37.88
C VAL A 38 7.52 3.59 -37.56
N GLU A 39 7.14 2.58 -38.35
CA GLU A 39 5.93 1.80 -38.11
C GLU A 39 6.04 0.92 -36.86
N GLN A 40 7.15 0.20 -36.68
CA GLN A 40 7.39 -0.62 -35.49
C GLN A 40 7.40 0.25 -34.23
N ARG A 41 8.16 1.36 -34.25
CA ARG A 41 8.24 2.32 -33.15
C ARG A 41 6.86 2.86 -32.79
N TYR A 42 6.04 3.22 -33.79
CA TYR A 42 4.68 3.69 -33.54
C TYR A 42 3.84 2.64 -32.82
N GLN A 43 3.84 1.38 -33.26
CA GLN A 43 3.04 0.33 -32.64
C GLN A 43 3.51 0.02 -31.21
N MET A 44 4.83 -0.09 -31.00
CA MET A 44 5.41 -0.27 -29.67
C MET A 44 5.04 0.88 -28.73
N GLN A 45 5.19 2.14 -29.17
CA GLN A 45 4.83 3.32 -28.38
C GLN A 45 3.34 3.36 -28.01
N ARG A 46 2.44 2.88 -28.87
CA ARG A 46 1.01 2.78 -28.55
C ARG A 46 0.71 1.69 -27.54
N ARG A 47 1.35 0.53 -27.65
CA ARG A 47 1.26 -0.55 -26.67
C ARG A 47 1.74 -0.07 -25.30
N HIS A 48 2.92 0.53 -25.25
CA HIS A 48 3.50 1.10 -24.02
C HIS A 48 2.61 2.19 -23.40
N LEU A 49 2.00 3.05 -24.23
CA LEU A 49 1.04 4.06 -23.77
C LEU A 49 -0.18 3.43 -23.10
N LEU A 50 -0.75 2.37 -23.69
CA LEU A 50 -1.90 1.68 -23.12
C LEU A 50 -1.52 0.97 -21.81
N ASN A 51 -0.37 0.29 -21.79
CA ASN A 51 0.14 -0.38 -20.59
C ASN A 51 0.28 0.59 -19.41
N ARG A 52 1.00 1.71 -19.60
CA ARG A 52 1.18 2.70 -18.52
C ARG A 52 -0.10 3.43 -18.12
N ALA A 53 -1.02 3.65 -19.06
CA ALA A 53 -2.24 4.43 -18.79
C ALA A 53 -3.35 3.60 -18.14
N ILE A 54 -3.44 2.30 -18.46
CA ILE A 54 -4.53 1.42 -18.02
C ILE A 54 -4.07 0.46 -16.94
N HIS A 55 -2.92 -0.18 -17.15
CA HIS A 55 -2.43 -1.25 -16.27
C HIS A 55 -1.48 -0.73 -15.19
N GLY A 56 -0.76 0.37 -15.44
CA GLY A 56 0.28 0.86 -14.55
C GLY A 56 1.56 0.04 -14.73
N TRP A 57 2.28 -0.21 -13.63
CA TRP A 57 3.56 -0.92 -13.64
C TRP A 57 3.72 -1.81 -12.40
N GLY A 58 4.58 -2.82 -12.50
CA GLY A 58 4.81 -3.86 -11.48
C GLY A 58 4.88 -5.27 -12.08
N VAL A 59 4.87 -6.28 -11.22
CA VAL A 59 4.73 -7.69 -11.59
C VAL A 59 3.26 -7.99 -11.91
N VAL A 60 2.99 -8.53 -13.09
CA VAL A 60 1.64 -8.99 -13.48
C VAL A 60 1.39 -10.39 -12.93
N TYR A 61 2.31 -11.31 -13.19
CA TYR A 61 2.30 -12.68 -12.66
C TYR A 61 3.69 -13.30 -12.73
N GLY A 62 3.91 -14.37 -11.96
CA GLY A 62 5.16 -15.14 -11.97
C GLY A 62 6.30 -14.43 -11.23
N TYR A 63 7.53 -14.59 -11.73
CA TYR A 63 8.75 -14.09 -11.10
C TYR A 63 8.89 -14.56 -9.63
N GLY A 64 8.47 -15.78 -9.29
CA GLY A 64 8.83 -16.41 -8.02
C GLY A 64 10.35 -16.37 -7.84
N VAL A 65 10.83 -16.05 -6.63
CA VAL A 65 12.26 -15.96 -6.33
C VAL A 65 12.54 -16.82 -5.12
N GLU A 66 13.37 -17.84 -5.30
CA GLU A 66 13.81 -18.75 -4.24
C GLU A 66 15.33 -18.80 -4.18
N ALA A 67 15.89 -18.81 -2.97
CA ALA A 67 17.30 -19.05 -2.75
C ALA A 67 17.53 -20.56 -2.64
N GLN A 68 18.37 -21.11 -3.51
CA GLN A 68 18.66 -22.54 -3.54
C GLN A 68 20.09 -22.82 -3.06
N ALA A 69 20.21 -23.67 -2.04
CA ALA A 69 21.49 -24.21 -1.59
C ALA A 69 21.98 -25.29 -2.56
N ASP A 70 23.28 -25.29 -2.85
CA ASP A 70 23.88 -26.38 -3.62
C ASP A 70 24.21 -27.53 -2.67
N LYS A 71 23.90 -28.77 -3.07
CA LYS A 71 24.16 -29.96 -2.24
C LYS A 71 25.67 -30.20 -2.18
N GLY A 72 26.34 -29.60 -1.20
CA GLY A 72 27.78 -29.77 -0.95
C GLY A 72 28.55 -28.51 -0.55
N PHE A 73 27.92 -27.33 -0.45
CA PHE A 73 28.59 -26.05 -0.20
C PHE A 73 28.10 -25.30 1.06
N GLY A 74 27.73 -26.03 2.11
CA GLY A 74 27.24 -25.44 3.37
C GLY A 74 25.78 -24.95 3.31
N GLU A 75 25.38 -24.11 4.28
CA GLU A 75 24.00 -23.63 4.44
C GLU A 75 23.63 -22.43 3.55
N HIS A 76 24.58 -21.86 2.80
CA HIS A 76 24.36 -20.65 1.99
C HIS A 76 23.86 -20.97 0.58
N ALA A 77 22.94 -20.14 0.05
CA ALA A 77 22.41 -20.33 -1.29
C ALA A 77 23.39 -19.86 -2.36
N ARG A 78 23.74 -20.72 -3.31
CA ARG A 78 24.70 -20.31 -4.35
C ARG A 78 24.03 -19.53 -5.49
N PHE A 79 22.76 -19.81 -5.72
CA PHE A 79 22.03 -19.30 -6.87
C PHE A 79 20.64 -18.84 -6.43
N LEU A 80 20.06 -17.90 -7.16
CA LEU A 80 18.62 -17.65 -7.09
C LEU A 80 17.93 -18.42 -8.21
N GLU A 81 16.83 -19.07 -7.88
CA GLU A 81 15.91 -19.64 -8.83
C GLU A 81 14.78 -18.64 -9.08
N ILE A 82 14.63 -18.22 -10.34
CA ILE A 82 13.61 -17.26 -10.74
C ILE A 82 12.64 -17.90 -11.73
N ASP A 83 11.37 -17.96 -11.36
CA ASP A 83 10.29 -18.49 -12.20
C ASP A 83 10.00 -17.57 -13.38
N SER A 84 9.48 -18.17 -14.44
CA SER A 84 8.87 -17.44 -15.55
C SER A 84 7.84 -16.41 -15.06
N GLY A 85 7.72 -15.29 -15.76
CA GLY A 85 6.86 -14.19 -15.34
C GLY A 85 6.73 -13.08 -16.37
N LEU A 86 5.74 -12.22 -16.11
CA LEU A 86 5.49 -10.99 -16.84
C LEU A 86 5.44 -9.83 -15.85
N ALA A 87 6.17 -8.77 -16.17
CA ALA A 87 6.11 -7.50 -15.48
C ALA A 87 5.94 -6.36 -16.50
N LEU A 88 5.43 -5.23 -16.04
CA LEU A 88 5.39 -3.96 -16.77
C LEU A 88 6.27 -2.97 -16.03
N ASP A 89 7.16 -2.29 -16.72
CA ASP A 89 7.90 -1.17 -16.12
C ASP A 89 7.13 0.15 -16.22
N GLU A 90 7.69 1.21 -15.62
CA GLU A 90 7.10 2.56 -15.63
C GLU A 90 6.92 3.12 -17.05
N CYS A 91 7.67 2.59 -18.03
CA CYS A 91 7.58 2.96 -19.43
C CYS A 91 6.43 2.26 -20.15
N GLY A 92 5.86 1.22 -19.55
CA GLY A 92 4.84 0.35 -20.12
C GLY A 92 5.41 -0.75 -21.01
N ARG A 93 6.71 -1.05 -20.93
CA ARG A 93 7.34 -2.17 -21.67
C ARG A 93 7.04 -3.48 -20.95
N GLU A 94 6.89 -4.54 -21.74
CA GLU A 94 6.71 -5.90 -21.24
C GLU A 94 8.06 -6.55 -20.91
N LEU A 95 8.25 -6.89 -19.64
CA LEU A 95 9.39 -7.62 -19.13
C LEU A 95 8.96 -9.09 -19.05
N VAL A 96 9.19 -9.83 -20.13
CA VAL A 96 8.83 -11.24 -20.23
C VAL A 96 10.05 -12.10 -19.92
N TRP A 97 9.91 -12.99 -18.94
CA TRP A 97 10.89 -14.00 -18.61
C TRP A 97 10.25 -15.37 -18.76
N LEU A 98 10.74 -16.21 -19.69
CA LEU A 98 10.18 -17.54 -19.95
C LEU A 98 11.03 -18.67 -19.38
N GLY A 99 12.14 -18.36 -18.68
CA GLY A 99 13.13 -19.37 -18.30
C GLY A 99 13.79 -19.99 -19.53
N THR A 100 14.35 -21.19 -19.39
CA THR A 100 14.85 -22.00 -20.51
C THR A 100 13.75 -22.93 -21.03
N GLU A 101 13.79 -23.31 -22.31
CA GLU A 101 12.70 -24.01 -23.04
C GLU A 101 12.10 -25.26 -22.34
N CYS A 102 12.78 -25.84 -21.35
CA CYS A 102 12.31 -27.02 -20.61
C CYS A 102 12.05 -26.79 -19.11
N ALA A 103 12.39 -25.63 -18.55
CA ALA A 103 12.30 -25.37 -17.11
C ALA A 103 11.44 -24.14 -16.83
N GLN A 104 10.49 -24.28 -15.89
CA GLN A 104 9.61 -23.18 -15.45
C GLN A 104 10.36 -22.11 -14.65
N SER A 105 11.62 -22.38 -14.31
CA SER A 105 12.51 -21.57 -13.49
C SER A 105 13.93 -21.55 -14.04
N HIS A 106 14.69 -20.51 -13.71
CA HIS A 106 16.08 -20.36 -14.14
C HIS A 106 16.99 -19.98 -12.99
N ARG A 107 18.18 -20.58 -12.94
CA ARG A 107 19.21 -20.27 -11.95
C ARG A 107 20.03 -19.08 -12.41
N ILE A 108 20.12 -18.06 -11.58
CA ILE A 108 21.02 -16.93 -11.77
C ILE A 108 22.12 -16.94 -10.71
N ASP A 109 23.36 -16.75 -11.17
CA ASP A 109 24.51 -16.51 -10.29
C ASP A 109 24.69 -14.99 -10.12
N LEU A 110 25.37 -14.56 -9.05
CA LEU A 110 25.73 -13.17 -8.83
C LEU A 110 26.54 -12.58 -10.00
N ALA A 111 27.29 -13.42 -10.73
CA ALA A 111 27.98 -13.01 -11.95
C ALA A 111 27.06 -12.62 -13.12
N ASP A 112 25.80 -13.08 -13.12
CA ASP A 112 24.80 -12.77 -14.14
C ASP A 112 24.00 -11.51 -13.82
N VAL A 113 24.24 -10.91 -12.65
CA VAL A 113 23.47 -9.80 -12.09
C VAL A 113 24.25 -8.50 -12.14
N LEU A 114 23.55 -7.43 -12.55
CA LEU A 114 24.12 -6.08 -12.63
C LEU A 114 24.17 -5.46 -11.23
N ALA A 115 25.27 -4.80 -10.87
CA ALA A 115 25.37 -4.04 -9.63
C ALA A 115 25.01 -2.58 -9.91
N LEU A 116 23.98 -2.05 -9.26
CA LEU A 116 23.57 -0.65 -9.39
C LEU A 116 23.79 0.12 -8.08
N ASP A 117 24.11 1.40 -8.19
CA ASP A 117 23.94 2.32 -7.05
C ASP A 117 22.49 2.80 -6.93
N LYS A 118 22.23 3.58 -5.88
CA LYS A 118 20.92 4.17 -5.58
C LYS A 118 20.39 5.09 -6.70
N ASP A 119 21.26 5.58 -7.58
CA ASP A 119 20.91 6.47 -8.68
C ASP A 119 20.71 5.67 -10.00
N GLY A 120 20.75 4.34 -9.94
CA GLY A 120 20.59 3.44 -11.09
C GLY A 120 21.84 3.37 -11.98
N LYS A 121 22.99 3.85 -11.50
CA LYS A 121 24.24 3.80 -12.27
C LYS A 121 24.95 2.48 -12.05
N LEU A 122 25.46 1.92 -13.15
CA LEU A 122 26.17 0.65 -13.16
C LEU A 122 27.52 0.73 -12.42
N LEU A 123 27.76 -0.20 -11.51
CA LEU A 123 28.96 -0.30 -10.68
C LEU A 123 29.97 -1.33 -11.19
N ASN A 124 29.55 -2.26 -12.06
CA ASN A 124 30.39 -3.29 -12.66
C ASN A 124 30.31 -3.28 -14.19
N GLU A 125 31.43 -3.60 -14.85
CA GLU A 125 31.36 -3.91 -16.28
C GLU A 125 30.79 -5.33 -16.48
N PRO A 126 29.77 -5.50 -17.33
CA PRO A 126 29.12 -6.78 -17.56
C PRO A 126 30.10 -7.81 -18.15
N GLY A 127 30.11 -9.03 -17.60
CA GLY A 127 30.90 -10.16 -18.09
C GLY A 127 32.37 -10.16 -17.66
N LYS A 128 32.88 -9.13 -16.97
CA LYS A 128 34.12 -9.25 -16.20
C LYS A 128 33.77 -9.94 -14.88
N ARG A 129 34.21 -11.19 -14.70
CA ARG A 129 34.18 -11.83 -13.36
C ARG A 129 34.84 -10.86 -12.37
N CYS A 130 34.23 -10.66 -11.21
CA CYS A 130 34.59 -9.66 -10.20
C CYS A 130 36.05 -9.74 -9.68
N ARG A 131 36.85 -10.68 -10.17
CA ARG A 131 38.29 -10.79 -9.91
C ARG A 131 39.10 -10.02 -10.95
N SER A 132 38.95 -8.69 -11.02
CA SER A 132 40.17 -7.92 -11.32
C SER A 132 41.03 -8.04 -10.05
N LYS A 133 42.26 -8.53 -10.16
CA LYS A 133 43.17 -8.68 -9.01
C LYS A 133 43.45 -7.36 -8.25
N ASP A 134 42.97 -6.23 -8.78
CA ASP A 134 43.42 -4.89 -8.40
C ASP A 134 42.29 -3.93 -7.96
N GLY A 135 41.08 -4.42 -7.64
CA GLY A 135 39.98 -3.53 -7.21
C GLY A 135 38.94 -4.18 -6.30
N PRO A 136 38.29 -3.40 -5.41
CA PRO A 136 37.21 -3.88 -4.55
C PRO A 136 36.00 -4.28 -5.39
N SER A 137 35.36 -5.37 -4.99
CA SER A 137 34.11 -5.84 -5.59
C SER A 137 33.00 -4.82 -5.35
N PRO A 138 32.07 -4.60 -6.30
CA PRO A 138 30.87 -3.78 -6.06
C PRO A 138 30.08 -4.23 -4.82
N TRP A 139 30.15 -5.53 -4.52
CA TRP A 139 29.46 -6.16 -3.40
C TRP A 139 30.11 -5.85 -2.03
N ASP A 140 31.37 -5.40 -2.00
CA ASP A 140 32.09 -5.04 -0.76
C ASP A 140 31.54 -3.76 -0.09
N ARG A 141 30.57 -3.08 -0.72
CA ARG A 141 29.89 -1.91 -0.14
C ARG A 141 28.90 -2.29 0.97
N GLY A 142 28.43 -3.53 0.98
CA GLY A 142 27.55 -4.08 2.02
C GLY A 142 28.31 -4.98 2.99
N ASP A 143 27.76 -5.15 4.17
CA ASP A 143 28.10 -6.26 5.07
C ASP A 143 27.14 -7.44 4.86
N GLU A 144 27.37 -8.56 5.55
CA GLU A 144 26.50 -9.76 5.46
C GLU A 144 25.07 -9.52 6.00
N ASN A 145 24.87 -8.42 6.75
CA ASN A 145 23.56 -8.01 7.26
C ASN A 145 22.83 -7.05 6.32
N SER A 146 23.49 -6.62 5.24
CA SER A 146 22.95 -5.67 4.29
C SER A 146 21.91 -6.32 3.39
N CYS A 147 20.85 -5.57 3.10
CA CYS A 147 19.80 -6.02 2.19
C CYS A 147 20.01 -5.45 0.80
N TRP A 148 19.79 -6.30 -0.20
CA TRP A 148 19.89 -5.94 -1.60
C TRP A 148 18.55 -6.13 -2.28
N ARG A 149 18.10 -5.11 -2.99
CA ARG A 149 16.86 -5.14 -3.77
C ARG A 149 17.13 -5.71 -5.14
N LEU A 150 16.59 -6.89 -5.41
CA LEU A 150 16.61 -7.54 -6.72
C LEU A 150 15.58 -6.87 -7.63
N ARG A 151 16.00 -6.43 -8.80
CA ARG A 151 15.14 -5.82 -9.83
C ARG A 151 15.27 -6.55 -11.16
N VAL A 152 14.19 -6.53 -11.95
CA VAL A 152 14.17 -6.98 -13.34
C VAL A 152 14.01 -5.79 -14.28
N HIS A 153 14.79 -5.77 -15.35
CA HIS A 153 14.91 -4.65 -16.27
C HIS A 153 14.60 -5.10 -17.69
N TYR A 154 13.90 -4.27 -18.46
CA TYR A 154 13.76 -4.48 -19.90
C TYR A 154 15.14 -4.41 -20.58
N ALA A 155 15.38 -5.35 -21.49
CA ALA A 155 16.63 -5.42 -22.23
C ALA A 155 16.40 -5.86 -23.68
N GLU A 156 17.29 -5.43 -24.55
CA GLU A 156 17.34 -5.81 -25.94
C GLU A 156 18.71 -6.41 -26.25
N ARG A 157 18.71 -7.57 -26.89
CA ARG A 157 19.93 -8.22 -27.37
C ARG A 157 19.96 -8.24 -28.88
N LEU A 158 21.01 -7.69 -29.46
CA LEU A 158 21.31 -7.82 -30.87
C LEU A 158 21.78 -9.26 -31.16
N VAL A 159 21.13 -9.92 -32.12
CA VAL A 159 21.40 -11.31 -32.52
C VAL A 159 21.51 -11.44 -34.04
N SER A 160 22.11 -12.53 -34.50
CA SER A 160 22.31 -12.81 -35.93
C SER A 160 23.18 -11.73 -36.63
N PRO A 161 24.50 -11.67 -36.35
CA PRO A 161 25.37 -10.67 -36.96
C PRO A 161 25.51 -10.93 -38.46
N VAL A 162 25.46 -9.86 -39.26
CA VAL A 162 25.56 -9.87 -40.72
C VAL A 162 26.70 -8.96 -41.15
N ALA A 163 27.62 -9.48 -41.96
CA ALA A 163 28.66 -8.68 -42.58
C ALA A 163 28.08 -7.96 -43.81
N LEU A 164 28.11 -6.63 -43.77
CA LEU A 164 27.69 -5.77 -44.88
C LEU A 164 28.91 -5.24 -45.62
N LYS A 165 28.87 -5.33 -46.95
CA LYS A 165 29.85 -4.74 -47.86
C LYS A 165 29.30 -3.42 -48.36
N ASP A 166 29.78 -2.31 -47.79
CA ASP A 166 29.47 -0.98 -48.29
C ASP A 166 30.25 -0.72 -49.60
N PRO A 167 29.66 -0.06 -50.63
CA PRO A 167 30.40 0.47 -51.77
C PRO A 167 31.67 1.27 -51.40
N CYS A 168 31.76 1.78 -50.18
CA CYS A 168 32.93 2.47 -49.62
C CYS A 168 34.07 1.54 -49.12
N LEU A 169 34.04 0.23 -49.45
CA LEU A 169 35.11 -0.77 -49.20
C LEU A 169 35.41 -1.15 -47.75
N CYS A 170 34.64 -0.67 -46.76
CA CYS A 170 34.80 -1.12 -45.38
C CYS A 170 33.74 -2.18 -45.04
N ASP A 171 34.20 -3.41 -44.73
CA ASP A 171 33.35 -4.42 -44.12
C ASP A 171 32.93 -3.93 -42.73
N HIS A 172 31.62 -3.82 -42.49
CA HIS A 172 31.08 -3.58 -41.15
C HIS A 172 30.06 -4.67 -40.80
N HIS A 173 29.84 -4.85 -39.50
CA HIS A 173 28.91 -5.84 -38.99
C HIS A 173 27.66 -5.13 -38.48
N GLU A 174 26.51 -5.54 -39.01
CA GLU A 174 25.20 -5.19 -38.49
C GLU A 174 24.55 -6.41 -37.84
N TRP A 175 23.34 -6.24 -37.30
CA TRP A 175 22.58 -7.30 -36.66
C TRP A 175 21.23 -7.42 -37.34
N ASP A 176 20.88 -8.63 -37.77
CA ASP A 176 19.62 -8.89 -38.49
C ASP A 176 18.40 -8.77 -37.56
N GLN A 177 18.59 -9.04 -36.27
CA GLN A 177 17.49 -9.22 -35.32
C GLN A 177 17.79 -8.58 -33.96
N VAL A 178 16.72 -8.13 -33.30
CA VAL A 178 16.70 -7.69 -31.91
C VAL A 178 15.80 -8.65 -31.12
N CYS A 179 16.34 -9.24 -30.07
CA CYS A 179 15.61 -10.09 -29.15
C CYS A 179 15.29 -9.30 -27.87
N GLU A 180 14.00 -9.11 -27.59
CA GLU A 180 13.53 -8.55 -26.32
C GLU A 180 13.74 -9.58 -25.21
N THR A 181 14.29 -9.14 -24.09
CA THR A 181 14.63 -10.01 -22.95
C THR A 181 14.65 -9.17 -21.66
N VAL A 182 15.14 -9.77 -20.56
CA VAL A 182 15.30 -9.07 -19.30
C VAL A 182 16.70 -9.23 -18.73
N ARG A 183 17.07 -8.30 -17.84
CA ARG A 183 18.27 -8.40 -17.00
C ARG A 183 17.94 -8.17 -15.55
N PHE A 184 18.66 -8.86 -14.67
CA PHE A 184 18.51 -8.71 -13.23
C PHE A 184 19.59 -7.78 -12.70
N SER A 185 19.23 -6.98 -11.70
CA SER A 185 20.18 -6.14 -10.98
C SER A 185 19.97 -6.21 -9.48
N LEU A 186 21.00 -5.82 -8.73
CA LEU A 186 20.97 -5.64 -7.29
C LEU A 186 21.35 -4.20 -6.95
N GLU A 187 20.60 -3.64 -6.03
CA GLU A 187 20.80 -2.32 -5.46
C GLU A 187 20.85 -2.44 -3.93
N LEU A 188 21.87 -1.86 -3.30
CA LEU A 188 22.00 -1.85 -1.84
C LEU A 188 20.93 -0.95 -1.23
N VAL A 189 20.14 -1.47 -0.29
CA VAL A 189 19.03 -0.75 0.35
C VAL A 189 19.02 -0.95 1.86
N ASN A 190 18.34 -0.07 2.59
CA ASN A 190 18.08 -0.30 4.00
C ASN A 190 17.11 -1.49 4.16
N CYS A 191 17.43 -2.44 5.03
CA CYS A 191 16.57 -3.60 5.25
C CYS A 191 15.14 -3.25 5.70
N LYS A 192 14.91 -2.08 6.31
CA LYS A 192 13.55 -1.63 6.65
C LYS A 192 12.74 -1.28 5.40
N GLU A 193 13.37 -0.62 4.42
CA GLU A 193 12.74 -0.23 3.15
C GLU A 193 12.35 -1.46 2.30
N CYS A 194 13.01 -2.60 2.50
CA CYS A 194 12.66 -3.86 1.84
C CYS A 194 11.30 -4.41 2.23
N CYS A 195 10.86 -4.19 3.47
CA CYS A 195 9.62 -4.74 4.01
C CYS A 195 8.46 -3.74 3.98
N GLU A 196 8.74 -2.47 3.67
CA GLU A 196 7.72 -1.45 3.54
C GLU A 196 6.97 -1.68 2.23
N ALA A 197 5.67 -1.99 2.34
CA ALA A 197 4.79 -2.01 1.17
C ALA A 197 4.90 -0.67 0.44
N THR A 198 4.99 -0.71 -0.90
CA THR A 198 5.02 0.52 -1.70
C THR A 198 3.81 1.37 -1.32
N GLY A 199 4.08 2.55 -0.76
CA GLY A 199 3.04 3.48 -0.34
C GLY A 199 2.11 3.82 -1.50
N CYS A 200 0.85 4.13 -1.19
CA CYS A 200 -0.07 4.65 -2.20
C CYS A 200 0.52 5.91 -2.82
N GLU A 201 0.69 5.94 -4.15
CA GLU A 201 1.20 7.11 -4.89
C GLU A 201 0.21 8.28 -4.87
N LEU A 202 -1.05 8.02 -4.53
CA LEU A 202 -2.02 9.07 -4.25
C LEU A 202 -1.69 9.70 -2.89
N HIS A 203 -0.90 10.76 -2.93
CA HIS A 203 -0.74 11.67 -1.80
C HIS A 203 -1.97 12.57 -1.69
N CYS A 204 -3.04 11.97 -1.19
CA CYS A 204 -4.25 12.65 -0.80
C CYS A 204 -3.95 13.60 0.38
N ALA A 205 -3.76 14.89 0.09
CA ALA A 205 -3.64 15.95 1.10
C ALA A 205 -4.91 16.10 1.98
N CYS A 206 -5.95 15.33 1.66
CA CYS A 206 -7.18 15.21 2.43
C CYS A 206 -6.92 14.78 3.90
N ARG A 207 -5.74 14.22 4.23
CA ARG A 207 -5.34 13.87 5.60
C ARG A 207 -4.99 15.05 6.52
N ARG A 208 -4.81 16.29 6.02
CA ARG A 208 -4.18 17.37 6.82
C ARG A 208 -4.71 18.80 6.76
N SER A 209 -5.79 19.16 6.03
CA SER A 209 -6.61 20.40 6.25
C SER A 209 -7.24 21.06 5.00
N HIS A 210 -6.96 20.61 3.76
CA HIS A 210 -7.30 21.44 2.58
C HIS A 210 -8.28 20.85 1.57
N CYS A 211 -8.56 19.55 1.60
CA CYS A 211 -9.53 18.98 0.66
C CYS A 211 -10.98 19.13 1.14
N CYS A 212 -11.17 19.33 2.45
CA CYS A 212 -12.47 19.52 3.10
C CYS A 212 -12.76 20.97 3.49
N ALA A 213 -11.91 21.94 3.07
CA ALA A 213 -12.20 23.35 3.17
C ALA A 213 -13.38 23.70 2.25
N ARG A 214 -14.59 23.47 2.75
CA ARG A 214 -15.85 23.88 2.12
C ARG A 214 -15.82 25.39 1.94
N ASP A 215 -16.09 25.84 0.72
CA ASP A 215 -16.72 27.14 0.54
C ASP A 215 -18.14 27.02 1.12
N PRO A 216 -18.47 27.69 2.24
CA PRO A 216 -19.77 27.55 2.89
C PRO A 216 -20.93 28.00 1.98
N ASN A 217 -20.64 28.73 0.89
CA ASN A 217 -21.65 29.19 -0.07
C ASN A 217 -21.88 28.23 -1.25
N LYS A 218 -21.16 27.11 -1.34
CA LYS A 218 -21.35 26.14 -2.43
C LYS A 218 -22.04 24.87 -1.91
N PRO A 219 -23.18 24.48 -2.49
CA PRO A 219 -23.81 23.21 -2.16
C PRO A 219 -22.82 22.08 -2.42
N ALA A 220 -22.82 21.06 -1.55
CA ALA A 220 -21.95 19.89 -1.66
C ALA A 220 -22.12 19.27 -3.06
N ALA A 221 -21.18 19.56 -3.96
CA ALA A 221 -21.21 19.02 -5.30
C ALA A 221 -20.94 17.52 -5.20
N ARG A 222 -21.92 16.69 -5.57
CA ARG A 222 -21.70 15.27 -5.80
C ARG A 222 -20.69 15.11 -6.93
N GLY A 223 -19.44 14.85 -6.59
CA GLY A 223 -18.36 14.53 -7.50
C GLY A 223 -17.28 13.82 -6.69
N GLY A 224 -16.77 12.70 -7.19
CA GLY A 224 -15.83 11.84 -6.46
C GLY A 224 -14.61 12.58 -5.91
N CYS A 225 -13.84 11.92 -5.03
CA CYS A 225 -12.69 12.46 -4.32
C CYS A 225 -11.93 13.51 -5.16
N ARG A 226 -12.05 14.79 -4.78
CA ARG A 226 -11.36 15.90 -5.45
C ARG A 226 -9.86 15.60 -5.59
N CYS A 227 -9.30 14.95 -4.57
CA CYS A 227 -7.93 14.46 -4.53
C CYS A 227 -7.61 13.48 -5.69
N LEU A 228 -8.51 12.56 -6.05
CA LEU A 228 -8.37 11.66 -7.20
C LEU A 228 -8.47 12.42 -8.52
N CYS A 229 -9.43 13.34 -8.64
CA CYS A 229 -9.57 14.19 -9.82
C CYS A 229 -8.30 15.04 -10.03
N ASP A 230 -7.79 15.67 -8.96
CA ASP A 230 -6.57 16.45 -8.98
C ASP A 230 -5.35 15.57 -9.32
N HIS A 231 -5.23 14.38 -8.73
CA HIS A 231 -4.15 13.43 -9.05
C HIS A 231 -4.16 13.03 -10.53
N VAL A 232 -5.31 12.61 -11.06
CA VAL A 232 -5.44 12.18 -12.46
C VAL A 232 -5.21 13.36 -13.42
N THR A 233 -5.66 14.56 -13.08
CA THR A 233 -5.46 15.75 -13.93
C THR A 233 -4.04 16.31 -13.86
N GLN A 234 -3.34 16.11 -12.75
CA GLN A 234 -1.93 16.48 -12.59
C GLN A 234 -0.99 15.44 -13.22
N ARG A 235 -1.41 14.19 -13.38
CA ARG A 235 -0.64 13.17 -14.10
C ARG A 235 -0.47 13.62 -15.55
N ARG A 236 0.79 13.85 -15.93
CA ARG A 236 1.18 14.07 -17.32
C ARG A 236 1.54 12.74 -17.96
N PRO A 237 1.28 12.53 -19.26
CA PRO A 237 1.89 11.44 -19.98
C PRO A 237 3.40 11.55 -19.79
N MET A 238 4.03 10.54 -19.18
CA MET A 238 5.48 10.52 -19.07
C MET A 238 6.09 10.66 -20.48
N PRO A 239 7.18 11.44 -20.62
CA PRO A 239 7.92 11.47 -21.87
C PRO A 239 8.38 10.06 -22.24
N GLU A 240 8.72 9.85 -23.51
CA GLU A 240 9.32 8.58 -23.92
C GLU A 240 10.53 8.28 -23.02
N CYS A 241 10.58 7.06 -22.51
CA CYS A 241 11.64 6.68 -21.59
C CYS A 241 13.02 6.81 -22.21
N CYS A 242 14.01 6.98 -21.34
CA CYS A 242 15.41 7.12 -21.69
C CYS A 242 15.88 6.02 -22.65
N THR A 243 16.87 6.36 -23.48
CA THR A 243 17.58 5.39 -24.33
C THR A 243 18.19 4.30 -23.47
N LEU A 244 18.08 3.05 -23.93
CA LEU A 244 18.69 1.89 -23.27
C LEU A 244 20.21 2.07 -23.16
N ALA A 245 20.77 1.77 -21.99
CA ALA A 245 22.20 1.82 -21.75
C ALA A 245 22.89 0.61 -22.41
N HIS A 246 24.02 0.84 -23.07
CA HIS A 246 24.83 -0.25 -23.62
C HIS A 246 25.56 -0.99 -22.49
N VAL A 247 25.31 -2.29 -22.40
CA VAL A 247 25.89 -3.20 -21.41
C VAL A 247 26.72 -4.22 -22.20
N GLY A 248 27.92 -3.79 -22.63
CA GLY A 248 28.75 -4.53 -23.59
C GLY A 248 28.39 -4.20 -25.04
N ARG A 249 28.74 -5.10 -25.98
CA ARG A 249 28.60 -4.82 -27.43
C ARG A 249 27.20 -5.09 -27.99
N THR A 250 26.49 -6.06 -27.43
CA THR A 250 25.26 -6.59 -28.05
C THR A 250 24.02 -6.45 -27.18
N LEU A 251 24.18 -5.99 -25.94
CA LEU A 251 23.10 -5.91 -24.97
C LEU A 251 22.85 -4.44 -24.62
N ARG A 252 21.57 -4.07 -24.63
CA ARG A 252 21.07 -2.77 -24.22
C ARG A 252 20.06 -2.98 -23.10
N VAL A 253 20.13 -2.22 -22.02
CA VAL A 253 19.29 -2.42 -20.82
C VAL A 253 18.76 -1.07 -20.33
N ASP A 254 17.51 -1.02 -19.90
CA ASP A 254 17.02 0.13 -19.14
C ASP A 254 17.37 -0.04 -17.66
N LEU A 255 18.41 0.65 -17.20
CA LEU A 255 18.89 0.55 -15.82
C LEU A 255 18.06 1.40 -14.83
N VAL A 256 17.20 2.29 -15.32
CA VAL A 256 16.46 3.24 -14.50
C VAL A 256 15.12 2.64 -14.06
N HIS A 257 14.36 2.08 -15.01
CA HIS A 257 12.97 1.66 -14.79
C HIS A 257 12.86 0.17 -14.44
N GLY A 258 13.73 -0.33 -13.55
CA GLY A 258 13.69 -1.71 -13.09
C GLY A 258 12.53 -2.01 -12.14
N VAL A 259 11.82 -3.13 -12.37
CA VAL A 259 10.72 -3.58 -11.50
C VAL A 259 11.30 -4.39 -10.33
N PRO A 260 11.05 -3.99 -9.07
CA PRO A 260 11.52 -4.72 -7.89
C PRO A 260 10.81 -6.07 -7.74
N LEU A 261 11.60 -7.12 -7.49
CA LEU A 261 11.12 -8.51 -7.37
C LEU A 261 11.24 -9.08 -5.97
N ALA A 262 12.35 -8.85 -5.28
CA ALA A 262 12.62 -9.43 -3.96
C ALA A 262 13.72 -8.66 -3.24
N CYS A 263 13.82 -8.85 -1.93
CA CYS A 263 15.00 -8.48 -1.17
C CYS A 263 15.79 -9.73 -0.79
N VAL A 264 17.09 -9.68 -1.05
CA VAL A 264 18.01 -10.80 -0.82
C VAL A 264 19.17 -10.33 0.03
N ARG A 265 19.79 -11.26 0.74
CA ARG A 265 21.11 -11.06 1.35
C ARG A 265 22.18 -11.63 0.44
N LEU A 266 23.37 -11.06 0.55
CA LEU A 266 24.58 -11.67 0.02
C LEU A 266 25.37 -12.26 1.19
N ALA A 267 26.09 -13.34 0.93
CA ALA A 267 26.96 -14.00 1.90
C ALA A 267 28.32 -14.25 1.23
N LYS A 268 29.37 -14.45 2.04
CA LYS A 268 30.65 -14.95 1.53
C LYS A 268 30.67 -16.46 1.60
N ASP A 269 31.11 -17.11 0.53
CA ASP A 269 31.34 -18.55 0.51
C ASP A 269 32.63 -18.92 1.28
N GLU A 270 32.94 -20.21 1.35
CA GLU A 270 34.15 -20.72 2.01
C GLU A 270 35.47 -20.17 1.41
N CYS A 271 35.41 -19.69 0.16
CA CYS A 271 36.53 -19.07 -0.54
C CYS A 271 36.61 -17.55 -0.30
N GLY A 272 35.66 -16.98 0.43
CA GLY A 272 35.53 -15.54 0.68
C GLY A 272 34.93 -14.75 -0.49
N ASP A 273 34.43 -15.43 -1.53
CA ASP A 273 33.75 -14.80 -2.66
C ASP A 273 32.27 -14.53 -2.30
N TRP A 274 31.74 -13.42 -2.80
CA TRP A 274 30.32 -13.10 -2.61
C TRP A 274 29.42 -14.04 -3.42
N THR A 275 28.39 -14.55 -2.75
CA THR A 275 27.31 -15.38 -3.28
C THR A 275 25.97 -14.89 -2.74
N PHE A 276 24.87 -15.45 -3.21
CA PHE A 276 23.57 -15.23 -2.57
C PHE A 276 23.56 -15.80 -1.15
N GLY A 277 22.81 -15.17 -0.26
CA GLY A 277 22.58 -15.61 1.11
C GLY A 277 21.21 -16.27 1.20
N SER A 278 20.30 -15.64 1.93
CA SER A 278 18.89 -16.01 1.94
C SER A 278 18.04 -14.98 1.19
N VAL A 279 16.87 -15.41 0.70
CA VAL A 279 15.80 -14.46 0.36
C VAL A 279 15.26 -13.92 1.68
N VAL A 280 15.34 -12.61 1.87
CA VAL A 280 14.86 -11.94 3.09
C VAL A 280 13.35 -11.77 3.01
N GLU A 281 12.87 -11.31 1.85
CA GLU A 281 11.46 -11.03 1.63
C GLU A 281 11.17 -11.11 0.13
N ALA A 282 10.36 -12.08 -0.27
CA ALA A 282 10.02 -12.30 -1.68
C ALA A 282 8.90 -11.39 -2.15
N CYS A 283 7.96 -10.98 -1.28
CA CYS A 283 6.71 -10.33 -1.66
C CYS A 283 6.69 -8.84 -1.34
N GLY A 284 7.25 -8.43 -0.21
CA GLY A 284 7.26 -7.04 0.27
C GLY A 284 7.61 -5.97 -0.79
N PRO A 285 8.74 -6.11 -1.53
CA PRO A 285 9.13 -5.11 -2.51
C PRO A 285 8.37 -5.20 -3.84
N ARG A 286 7.55 -6.24 -4.06
CA ARG A 286 6.82 -6.42 -5.31
C ARG A 286 5.65 -5.45 -5.38
N ARG A 287 5.74 -4.49 -6.30
CA ARG A 287 4.55 -3.83 -6.81
C ARG A 287 3.83 -4.81 -7.74
N LEU A 288 2.57 -5.12 -7.47
CA LEU A 288 1.73 -5.88 -8.40
C LEU A 288 1.03 -4.93 -9.35
N VAL A 289 0.96 -5.28 -10.64
CA VAL A 289 0.13 -4.56 -11.61
C VAL A 289 -1.31 -4.71 -11.18
N LYS A 290 -1.88 -3.64 -10.64
CA LYS A 290 -3.30 -3.60 -10.35
C LYS A 290 -4.02 -3.27 -11.65
N ASN A 291 -4.94 -4.12 -12.08
CA ASN A 291 -5.83 -3.82 -13.20
C ASN A 291 -6.60 -2.53 -12.85
N ASN A 292 -6.09 -1.39 -13.31
CA ASN A 292 -6.55 -0.05 -12.96
C ASN A 292 -6.41 0.29 -11.45
N ASP A 293 -5.30 0.94 -11.08
CA ASP A 293 -5.07 1.47 -9.71
C ASP A 293 -6.26 2.31 -9.23
N LEU A 294 -6.92 3.08 -10.11
CA LEU A 294 -8.11 3.86 -9.78
C LEU A 294 -9.27 2.96 -9.33
N LEU A 295 -9.44 1.81 -9.97
CA LEU A 295 -10.47 0.82 -9.63
C LEU A 295 -10.15 0.11 -8.32
N PHE A 296 -8.88 -0.21 -8.08
CA PHE A 296 -8.45 -0.80 -6.81
C PHE A 296 -8.46 0.18 -5.64
N ASP A 297 -8.16 1.46 -5.87
CA ASP A 297 -8.22 2.50 -4.83
C ASP A 297 -9.69 2.88 -4.54
N LEU A 298 -10.57 2.79 -5.57
CA LEU A 298 -12.03 2.81 -5.40
C LEU A 298 -12.56 1.58 -4.62
N ILE A 299 -11.95 0.40 -4.78
CA ILE A 299 -12.41 -0.86 -4.14
C ILE A 299 -11.79 -1.06 -2.74
N ARG A 300 -10.55 -0.63 -2.50
CA ARG A 300 -9.84 -0.83 -1.23
C ARG A 300 -10.18 0.22 -0.17
N GLY A 301 -10.97 1.24 -0.52
CA GLY A 301 -11.38 2.27 0.43
C GLY A 301 -10.19 2.97 1.08
N CYS A 302 -9.08 3.18 0.36
CA CYS A 302 -7.85 3.77 0.92
C CYS A 302 -8.06 5.20 1.47
N ASP A 303 -9.17 5.84 1.09
CA ASP A 303 -9.60 7.16 1.57
C ASP A 303 -10.77 7.09 2.58
N LEU A 304 -11.25 5.90 2.96
CA LEU A 304 -12.35 5.82 3.91
C LEU A 304 -11.85 6.10 5.33
N THR A 305 -12.54 7.05 5.97
CA THR A 305 -12.43 7.25 7.41
C THR A 305 -12.87 5.97 8.09
N HIS A 306 -12.04 5.46 9.00
CA HIS A 306 -12.28 4.26 9.79
C HIS A 306 -11.98 4.56 11.26
N ILE A 307 -12.35 3.64 12.15
CA ILE A 307 -11.99 3.74 13.57
C ILE A 307 -10.52 3.36 13.70
N SER A 308 -9.68 4.32 14.05
CA SER A 308 -8.23 4.14 14.18
C SER A 308 -7.84 3.55 15.52
N ALA A 309 -8.59 3.87 16.57
CA ALA A 309 -8.39 3.34 17.92
C ALA A 309 -9.68 3.40 18.74
N VAL A 310 -9.79 2.50 19.73
CA VAL A 310 -10.80 2.56 20.79
C VAL A 310 -10.09 2.41 22.13
N SER A 311 -10.54 3.13 23.17
CA SER A 311 -9.83 3.13 24.46
C SER A 311 -9.90 1.80 25.22
N TRP A 312 -10.86 0.94 24.88
CA TRP A 312 -11.02 -0.41 25.46
C TRP A 312 -10.42 -1.51 24.57
N GLN A 313 -9.50 -1.17 23.67
CA GLN A 313 -8.91 -2.13 22.73
C GLN A 313 -8.27 -3.34 23.45
N ASP A 314 -7.63 -3.11 24.59
CA ASP A 314 -6.93 -4.16 25.37
C ASP A 314 -7.92 -5.11 26.05
N TRP A 315 -9.18 -4.70 26.18
CA TRP A 315 -10.24 -5.52 26.75
C TRP A 315 -10.96 -6.32 25.67
N HIS A 316 -10.87 -5.94 24.39
CA HIS A 316 -11.59 -6.60 23.29
C HIS A 316 -11.33 -8.11 23.28
N ARG A 317 -12.41 -8.89 23.41
CA ARG A 317 -12.44 -10.36 23.55
C ARG A 317 -11.66 -10.91 24.74
N GLY A 318 -11.19 -10.05 25.62
CA GLY A 318 -10.53 -10.37 26.87
C GLY A 318 -11.48 -10.31 28.06
N ARG A 319 -10.85 -10.19 29.23
CA ARG A 319 -11.51 -10.07 30.53
C ARG A 319 -10.97 -8.82 31.23
N VAL A 320 -11.82 -8.16 32.01
CA VAL A 320 -11.46 -6.98 32.81
C VAL A 320 -12.01 -7.17 34.22
N SER A 321 -11.25 -6.75 35.22
CA SER A 321 -11.71 -6.75 36.61
C SER A 321 -12.88 -5.77 36.79
N PHE A 322 -13.80 -6.05 37.72
CA PHE A 322 -14.88 -5.10 38.02
C PHE A 322 -14.34 -3.74 38.46
N ALA A 323 -13.23 -3.70 39.21
CA ALA A 323 -12.62 -2.46 39.68
C ALA A 323 -12.10 -1.59 38.52
N ASP A 324 -11.40 -2.19 37.55
CA ASP A 324 -10.90 -1.46 36.37
C ASP A 324 -12.06 -1.03 35.47
N PHE A 325 -13.08 -1.87 35.32
CA PHE A 325 -14.30 -1.52 34.59
C PHE A 325 -15.03 -0.35 35.25
N LYS A 326 -15.21 -0.37 36.58
CA LYS A 326 -15.84 0.71 37.35
C LYS A 326 -15.06 2.02 37.20
N LYS A 327 -13.72 1.97 37.20
CA LYS A 327 -12.85 3.13 36.99
C LYS A 327 -13.02 3.77 35.59
N ALA A 328 -13.51 3.03 34.60
CA ALA A 328 -13.80 3.58 33.27
C ALA A 328 -15.03 4.50 33.25
N PHE A 329 -15.86 4.49 34.28
CA PHE A 329 -16.96 5.44 34.44
C PHE A 329 -16.49 6.50 35.43
N GLY A 330 -16.08 7.66 34.91
CA GLY A 330 -15.50 8.75 35.71
C GLY A 330 -16.49 9.35 36.71
N ALA A 331 -16.07 10.43 37.37
CA ALA A 331 -16.93 11.16 38.29
C ALA A 331 -18.14 11.78 37.57
N ASP A 332 -19.25 11.90 38.29
CA ASP A 332 -20.45 12.62 37.85
C ASP A 332 -20.10 14.08 37.54
N ASP A 333 -20.54 14.59 36.38
CA ASP A 333 -20.31 15.98 35.96
C ASP A 333 -21.26 16.98 36.66
N GLY A 334 -22.19 16.48 37.48
CA GLY A 334 -23.19 17.27 38.19
C GLY A 334 -24.37 17.71 37.32
N GLN A 335 -24.41 17.31 36.05
CA GLN A 335 -25.49 17.56 35.08
C GLN A 335 -26.24 16.27 34.72
N GLY A 336 -26.14 15.23 35.55
CA GLY A 336 -26.81 13.95 35.32
C GLY A 336 -26.10 13.05 34.31
N ALA A 337 -24.85 13.37 33.93
CA ALA A 337 -24.05 12.55 33.02
C ALA A 337 -22.68 12.24 33.60
N SER A 338 -22.25 10.99 33.51
CA SER A 338 -20.90 10.56 33.87
C SER A 338 -20.05 10.46 32.61
N LEU A 339 -18.95 11.22 32.57
CA LEU A 339 -17.96 11.11 31.50
C LEU A 339 -17.22 9.78 31.65
N THR A 340 -17.24 8.95 30.61
CA THR A 340 -16.53 7.66 30.62
C THR A 340 -15.16 7.78 29.97
N THR A 341 -14.33 6.76 30.14
CA THR A 341 -13.10 6.60 29.36
C THR A 341 -13.35 5.88 28.03
N PHE A 342 -14.58 5.45 27.71
CA PHE A 342 -14.92 4.79 26.45
C PHE A 342 -14.94 5.83 25.32
N SER A 343 -13.85 5.89 24.57
CA SER A 343 -13.66 6.82 23.46
C SER A 343 -13.31 6.09 22.16
N VAL A 344 -13.77 6.64 21.04
CA VAL A 344 -13.47 6.19 19.68
C VAL A 344 -12.66 7.28 18.98
N LYS A 345 -11.55 6.92 18.35
CA LYS A 345 -10.78 7.80 17.48
C LYS A 345 -10.96 7.40 16.03
N PHE A 346 -11.10 8.40 15.16
CA PHE A 346 -11.22 8.21 13.73
C PHE A 346 -9.87 8.41 13.05
N SER A 347 -9.67 7.77 11.90
CA SER A 347 -8.46 7.95 11.08
C SER A 347 -8.49 9.20 10.20
N GLY A 348 -9.66 9.85 10.12
CA GLY A 348 -9.94 11.08 9.39
C GLY A 348 -11.05 11.87 10.10
N PRO A 349 -11.26 13.14 9.73
CA PRO A 349 -12.24 14.02 10.36
C PRO A 349 -13.69 13.58 10.06
N VAL A 350 -14.52 13.55 11.11
CA VAL A 350 -15.95 13.19 11.07
C VAL A 350 -16.81 14.41 11.38
N GLN A 351 -17.94 14.58 10.69
CA GLN A 351 -18.85 15.69 10.89
C GLN A 351 -19.48 15.64 12.29
N ILE A 352 -19.25 16.68 13.10
CA ILE A 352 -19.77 16.78 14.48
C ILE A 352 -21.29 16.59 14.51
N ALA A 353 -22.00 17.16 13.53
CA ALA A 353 -23.46 17.05 13.42
C ALA A 353 -23.97 15.60 13.28
N THR A 354 -23.11 14.67 12.86
CA THR A 354 -23.44 13.25 12.71
C THR A 354 -23.04 12.42 13.93
N ILE A 355 -22.18 12.93 14.82
CA ILE A 355 -21.77 12.24 16.04
C ILE A 355 -22.84 12.42 17.10
N ARG A 356 -23.78 11.48 17.15
CA ARG A 356 -24.93 11.50 18.06
C ARG A 356 -24.96 10.25 18.93
N PRO A 357 -25.64 10.26 20.10
CA PRO A 357 -25.72 9.10 20.99
C PRO A 357 -26.23 7.81 20.31
N ASP A 358 -27.11 7.92 19.32
CA ASP A 358 -27.67 6.78 18.55
C ASP A 358 -26.67 6.12 17.59
N CYS A 359 -25.51 6.76 17.34
CA CYS A 359 -24.38 6.12 16.65
C CYS A 359 -23.70 5.07 17.54
N PHE A 360 -23.94 5.12 18.84
CA PHE A 360 -23.26 4.31 19.84
C PHE A 360 -24.24 3.44 20.61
N ALA A 361 -23.70 2.34 21.10
CA ALA A 361 -24.48 1.31 21.72
C ALA A 361 -23.62 0.58 22.73
N MET A 362 -24.09 0.45 23.96
CA MET A 362 -23.43 -0.40 24.94
C MET A 362 -24.48 -1.26 25.63
N THR A 363 -24.24 -2.57 25.61
CA THR A 363 -25.16 -3.60 26.06
C THR A 363 -24.44 -4.50 27.05
N VAL A 364 -25.07 -4.73 28.19
CA VAL A 364 -24.61 -5.65 29.24
C VAL A 364 -25.45 -6.91 29.13
N ILE A 365 -24.80 -8.06 29.08
CA ILE A 365 -25.44 -9.38 29.05
C ILE A 365 -24.98 -10.11 30.31
N ALA A 366 -25.85 -10.14 31.32
CA ALA A 366 -25.61 -10.85 32.58
C ALA A 366 -26.31 -12.19 32.54
N ARG A 367 -25.67 -13.25 33.04
CA ARG A 367 -26.36 -14.55 33.21
C ARG A 367 -27.33 -14.47 34.36
N ASP A 368 -28.55 -14.94 34.14
CA ASP A 368 -29.50 -15.21 35.20
C ASP A 368 -29.22 -16.60 35.79
N ASP A 369 -29.30 -16.73 37.11
CA ASP A 369 -29.02 -17.98 37.84
C ASP A 369 -30.17 -19.00 37.68
N GLU A 370 -31.39 -18.52 37.40
CA GLU A 370 -32.59 -19.37 37.45
C GLU A 370 -32.86 -20.13 36.15
N ASP A 371 -32.59 -19.54 34.99
CA ASP A 371 -33.03 -20.09 33.70
C ASP A 371 -31.90 -20.23 32.65
N GLY A 372 -30.69 -19.78 32.98
CA GLY A 372 -29.51 -19.81 32.10
C GLY A 372 -29.58 -18.83 30.92
N TRP A 373 -30.63 -18.01 30.82
CA TRP A 373 -30.72 -16.96 29.81
C TRP A 373 -29.93 -15.72 30.23
N GLY A 374 -29.46 -14.97 29.23
CA GLY A 374 -28.75 -13.72 29.46
C GLY A 374 -29.73 -12.56 29.58
N ARG A 375 -29.84 -11.95 30.76
CA ARG A 375 -30.54 -10.67 30.92
C ARG A 375 -29.75 -9.58 30.21
N THR A 376 -30.40 -8.94 29.24
CA THR A 376 -29.81 -7.86 28.44
C THR A 376 -30.20 -6.51 29.03
N LEU A 377 -29.21 -5.71 29.45
CA LEU A 377 -29.39 -4.36 29.97
C LEU A 377 -28.71 -3.37 29.03
N ARG A 378 -29.45 -2.35 28.61
CA ARG A 378 -28.92 -1.28 27.77
C ARG A 378 -28.31 -0.19 28.64
N VAL A 379 -27.07 0.18 28.36
CA VAL A 379 -26.43 1.32 29.00
C VAL A 379 -26.98 2.62 28.37
N PRO A 380 -27.54 3.55 29.17
CA PRO A 380 -28.12 4.79 28.67
C PRO A 380 -27.01 5.80 28.33
N ILE A 381 -26.56 5.79 27.07
CA ILE A 381 -25.67 6.82 26.53
C ILE A 381 -26.52 8.08 26.30
N VAL A 382 -26.34 9.09 27.15
CA VAL A 382 -27.17 10.32 27.15
C VAL A 382 -26.55 11.43 26.31
N LYS A 383 -25.21 11.48 26.25
CA LYS A 383 -24.44 12.49 25.53
C LYS A 383 -23.18 11.86 24.95
N VAL A 384 -22.56 12.58 24.00
CA VAL A 384 -21.25 12.25 23.46
C VAL A 384 -20.40 13.51 23.58
N HIS A 385 -19.28 13.39 24.27
CA HIS A 385 -18.27 14.44 24.34
C HIS A 385 -17.42 14.36 23.06
N ILE A 386 -17.27 15.47 22.36
CA ILE A 386 -16.46 15.54 21.14
C ILE A 386 -15.05 15.94 21.54
N ASP A 387 -14.06 15.10 21.20
CA ASP A 387 -12.66 15.39 21.51
C ASP A 387 -12.22 16.65 20.74
N ASP A 388 -11.49 17.56 21.40
CA ASP A 388 -11.20 18.95 20.95
C ASP A 388 -11.13 19.09 19.42
N PRO A 389 -12.13 19.73 18.78
CA PRO A 389 -12.13 19.94 17.35
C PRO A 389 -10.91 20.77 16.97
N ASP A 390 -10.27 20.44 15.85
CA ASP A 390 -9.18 21.25 15.32
C ASP A 390 -9.68 22.71 15.23
N PRO A 391 -8.98 23.70 15.83
CA PRO A 391 -9.45 25.08 15.85
C PRO A 391 -9.66 25.67 14.44
N THR A 392 -9.09 25.05 13.41
CA THR A 392 -9.27 25.42 12.00
C THR A 392 -10.51 24.79 11.35
N GLU A 393 -11.08 23.72 11.92
CA GLU A 393 -12.18 22.92 11.35
C GLU A 393 -13.34 22.76 12.36
N LYS A 394 -14.05 23.86 12.64
CA LYS A 394 -15.08 23.95 13.71
C LYS A 394 -16.23 22.92 13.66
N ASP A 395 -16.46 22.28 12.52
CA ASP A 395 -17.57 21.34 12.32
C ASP A 395 -17.11 19.87 12.21
N LEU A 396 -15.82 19.60 12.44
CA LEU A 396 -15.20 18.29 12.29
C LEU A 396 -14.55 17.83 13.60
N ALA A 397 -14.57 16.52 13.84
CA ALA A 397 -14.01 15.88 15.03
C ALA A 397 -13.10 14.71 14.66
N GLY A 398 -12.01 14.56 15.41
CA GLY A 398 -11.11 13.41 15.30
C GLY A 398 -11.50 12.23 16.19
N GLY A 399 -12.43 12.43 17.13
CA GLY A 399 -12.83 11.41 18.09
C GLY A 399 -14.06 11.81 18.90
N ALA A 400 -14.56 10.85 19.66
CA ALA A 400 -15.77 10.97 20.45
C ALA A 400 -15.68 10.10 21.71
N THR A 401 -16.08 10.65 22.85
CA THR A 401 -16.08 10.00 24.16
C THR A 401 -17.51 9.87 24.68
N LEU A 402 -17.90 8.67 25.11
CA LEU A 402 -19.26 8.37 25.55
C LEU A 402 -19.55 8.96 26.93
N MET A 403 -20.73 9.54 27.11
CA MET A 403 -21.25 9.94 28.41
C MET A 403 -22.53 9.17 28.72
N VAL A 404 -22.59 8.57 29.90
CA VAL A 404 -23.73 7.75 30.33
C VAL A 404 -24.53 8.47 31.41
N ASP A 405 -25.79 8.09 31.59
CA ASP A 405 -26.62 8.58 32.69
C ASP A 405 -25.95 8.31 34.05
N SER A 406 -25.79 9.34 34.88
CA SER A 406 -25.03 9.21 36.13
C SER A 406 -25.79 8.45 37.22
N ASP A 407 -27.13 8.47 37.21
CA ASP A 407 -27.94 7.69 38.15
C ASP A 407 -27.89 6.21 37.80
N TRP A 408 -27.95 5.88 36.50
CA TRP A 408 -27.67 4.54 36.03
C TRP A 408 -26.27 4.09 36.43
N ALA A 409 -25.24 4.91 36.20
CA ALA A 409 -23.86 4.54 36.54
C ALA A 409 -23.69 4.28 38.04
N LYS A 410 -24.26 5.12 38.91
CA LYS A 410 -24.23 4.92 40.37
C LYS A 410 -24.89 3.60 40.77
N GLY A 411 -26.09 3.31 40.26
CA GLY A 411 -26.80 2.08 40.62
C GLY A 411 -26.20 0.82 40.00
N ALA A 412 -25.73 0.91 38.76
CA ALA A 412 -25.16 -0.21 38.02
C ALA A 412 -23.73 -0.54 38.45
N LEU A 413 -22.97 0.40 39.02
CA LEU A 413 -21.58 0.21 39.45
C LEU A 413 -21.43 0.14 40.98
N ASP A 414 -22.55 0.08 41.71
CA ASP A 414 -22.55 -0.21 43.14
C ASP A 414 -22.05 -1.65 43.40
N ASP A 415 -21.55 -1.90 44.60
CA ASP A 415 -20.96 -3.19 45.00
C ASP A 415 -22.04 -4.28 45.19
N VAL A 416 -23.31 -3.89 45.15
CA VAL A 416 -24.47 -4.81 45.14
C VAL A 416 -25.06 -5.06 43.74
N SER A 417 -24.47 -4.47 42.71
CA SER A 417 -24.95 -4.51 41.33
C SER A 417 -24.81 -5.90 40.68
N VAL A 418 -25.43 -6.05 39.51
CA VAL A 418 -25.32 -7.24 38.67
C VAL A 418 -23.86 -7.50 38.25
N PHE A 419 -23.07 -6.44 38.06
CA PHE A 419 -21.66 -6.56 37.69
C PHE A 419 -20.78 -7.06 38.85
N ALA A 420 -21.10 -6.65 40.08
CA ALA A 420 -20.36 -7.12 41.26
C ALA A 420 -20.63 -8.60 41.52
N LYS A 421 -21.87 -9.05 41.33
CA LYS A 421 -22.32 -10.42 41.64
C LYS A 421 -21.99 -11.44 40.56
N TYR A 422 -22.06 -11.04 39.28
CA TYR A 422 -22.03 -11.96 38.16
C TYR A 422 -20.97 -11.61 37.15
N VAL A 423 -20.42 -12.64 36.50
CA VAL A 423 -19.63 -12.47 35.30
C VAL A 423 -20.55 -11.97 34.19
N THR A 424 -20.29 -10.77 33.69
CA THR A 424 -21.12 -10.15 32.65
C THR A 424 -20.33 -10.02 31.35
N ARG A 425 -21.03 -10.10 30.22
CA ARG A 425 -20.46 -9.77 28.91
C ARG A 425 -20.90 -8.37 28.53
N LEU A 426 -19.95 -7.51 28.18
CA LEU A 426 -20.23 -6.22 27.58
C LEU A 426 -20.10 -6.30 26.07
N GLU A 427 -20.99 -5.63 25.37
CA GLU A 427 -20.95 -5.41 23.92
C GLU A 427 -21.07 -3.92 23.63
N ILE A 428 -20.10 -3.35 22.93
CA ILE A 428 -20.09 -1.97 22.46
C ILE A 428 -20.18 -1.98 20.93
N LEU A 429 -21.16 -1.25 20.38
CA LEU A 429 -21.32 -1.06 18.95
C LEU A 429 -21.13 0.40 18.55
N VAL A 430 -20.48 0.61 17.39
CA VAL A 430 -20.36 1.92 16.73
C VAL A 430 -20.90 1.78 15.31
N ARG A 431 -21.95 2.52 14.99
CA ARG A 431 -22.63 2.48 13.68
C ARG A 431 -21.96 3.44 12.72
N GLY A 432 -21.04 2.93 11.90
CA GLY A 432 -20.36 3.70 10.85
C GLY A 432 -21.33 4.31 9.84
N ASP A 433 -22.47 3.65 9.57
CA ASP A 433 -23.52 4.16 8.67
C ASP A 433 -24.08 5.53 9.07
N TYR A 434 -24.03 5.88 10.36
CA TYR A 434 -24.56 7.14 10.89
C TYR A 434 -23.50 8.22 11.04
N LEU A 435 -22.22 7.86 10.94
CA LEU A 435 -21.08 8.75 11.08
C LEU A 435 -20.60 9.14 9.69
N LEU A 436 -20.67 10.41 9.33
CA LEU A 436 -20.21 10.88 8.02
C LEU A 436 -18.88 11.59 8.15
N ASP A 437 -17.91 11.22 7.32
CA ASP A 437 -16.64 11.92 7.20
C ASP A 437 -16.81 13.33 6.60
N CYS A 438 -15.71 14.08 6.49
CA CYS A 438 -15.74 15.42 5.91
C CYS A 438 -16.19 15.49 4.43
N ASN A 439 -16.22 14.36 3.71
CA ASN A 439 -16.73 14.24 2.35
C ASN A 439 -18.20 13.81 2.29
N GLY A 440 -18.83 13.53 3.43
CA GLY A 440 -20.20 13.01 3.49
C GLY A 440 -20.29 11.51 3.20
N VAL A 441 -19.19 10.78 3.34
CA VAL A 441 -19.11 9.32 3.17
C VAL A 441 -19.21 8.65 4.55
N PRO A 442 -20.01 7.58 4.71
CA PRO A 442 -20.08 6.84 5.96
C PRO A 442 -18.73 6.27 6.39
N VAL A 443 -18.44 6.32 7.69
CA VAL A 443 -17.21 5.77 8.29
C VAL A 443 -17.21 4.25 8.13
N ASP A 444 -16.12 3.66 7.63
CA ASP A 444 -15.91 2.21 7.53
C ASP A 444 -15.61 1.61 8.91
N ALA A 445 -16.66 1.17 9.57
CA ALA A 445 -16.63 0.66 10.95
C ALA A 445 -16.42 -0.86 11.01
N ASN A 446 -16.32 -1.58 9.89
CA ASN A 446 -16.29 -3.05 9.92
C ASN A 446 -15.06 -3.60 10.65
N ALA A 447 -15.24 -4.55 11.56
CA ALA A 447 -14.13 -5.14 12.31
C ALA A 447 -13.22 -6.03 11.43
N ARG A 448 -11.90 -5.87 11.55
CA ARG A 448 -10.92 -6.72 10.86
C ARG A 448 -10.61 -7.98 11.65
N GLY A 449 -11.40 -9.03 11.43
CA GLY A 449 -11.17 -10.35 12.04
C GLY A 449 -11.28 -10.32 13.56
N MET A 450 -10.15 -10.41 14.26
CA MET A 450 -10.09 -10.38 15.74
C MET A 450 -9.54 -9.06 16.32
N SER A 451 -9.19 -8.08 15.49
CA SER A 451 -8.64 -6.81 15.97
C SER A 451 -9.75 -5.82 16.35
N ALA A 452 -9.55 -5.10 17.45
CA ALA A 452 -10.43 -4.00 17.87
C ALA A 452 -10.26 -2.74 17.01
N ALA A 453 -9.04 -2.49 16.53
CA ALA A 453 -8.70 -1.37 15.65
C ALA A 453 -7.37 -1.67 14.91
N PRO A 454 -7.06 -1.00 13.78
CA PRO A 454 -7.98 -0.17 13.01
C PRO A 454 -9.11 -1.00 12.39
N THR A 455 -10.29 -0.39 12.22
CA THR A 455 -11.39 -1.01 11.47
C THR A 455 -11.20 -0.86 9.97
N GLY A 456 -12.01 -1.60 9.22
CA GLY A 456 -12.38 -1.28 7.86
C GLY A 456 -12.21 -2.46 6.90
N ASN A 457 -13.22 -2.76 6.08
CA ASN A 457 -13.12 -3.77 5.03
C ASN A 457 -12.99 -3.15 3.62
N GLY A 458 -12.91 -1.82 3.54
CA GLY A 458 -12.89 -1.06 2.29
C GLY A 458 -14.27 -0.62 1.81
N VAL A 459 -15.34 -0.81 2.61
CA VAL A 459 -16.72 -0.45 2.26
C VAL A 459 -17.22 0.64 3.21
N PRO A 460 -17.81 1.75 2.72
CA PRO A 460 -18.37 2.79 3.60
C PRO A 460 -19.49 2.24 4.49
N GLY A 461 -19.46 2.63 5.78
CA GLY A 461 -20.54 2.36 6.73
C GLY A 461 -20.30 1.12 7.60
N ASP A 462 -21.36 0.33 7.79
CA ASP A 462 -21.36 -0.89 8.62
C ASP A 462 -21.31 -0.59 10.14
N THR A 463 -21.17 -1.63 10.95
CA THR A 463 -21.14 -1.55 12.41
C THR A 463 -19.90 -2.22 12.99
N PHE A 464 -19.13 -1.46 13.77
CA PHE A 464 -18.11 -2.01 14.63
C PHE A 464 -18.77 -2.68 15.83
N VAL A 465 -18.33 -3.89 16.17
CA VAL A 465 -18.77 -4.62 17.37
C VAL A 465 -17.57 -5.05 18.17
N SER A 466 -17.52 -4.63 19.44
CA SER A 466 -16.50 -5.02 20.40
C SER A 466 -17.13 -5.64 21.62
N THR A 467 -16.67 -6.84 22.00
CA THR A 467 -17.21 -7.57 23.15
C THR A 467 -16.11 -7.91 24.14
N PHE A 468 -16.37 -7.86 25.44
CA PHE A 468 -15.44 -8.34 26.46
C PHE A 468 -16.18 -8.81 27.72
N ILE A 469 -15.47 -9.48 28.63
CA ILE A 469 -16.05 -10.01 29.87
C ILE A 469 -15.64 -9.13 31.05
N VAL A 470 -16.59 -8.71 31.87
CA VAL A 470 -16.33 -8.09 33.17
C VAL A 470 -16.44 -9.19 34.22
N GLU A 471 -15.36 -9.39 34.98
CA GLU A 471 -15.31 -10.38 36.05
C GLU A 471 -16.13 -9.93 37.25
N ALA A 472 -16.73 -10.89 37.96
CA ALA A 472 -17.41 -10.62 39.22
C ALA A 472 -16.39 -10.16 40.28
N MET A 473 -16.86 -9.44 41.29
CA MET A 473 -16.06 -9.03 42.42
C MET A 473 -15.67 -10.25 43.26
N GLU A 474 -14.42 -10.33 43.73
CA GLU A 474 -14.01 -11.47 44.56
C GLU A 474 -14.78 -11.48 45.90
N PRO A 475 -15.15 -12.66 46.43
CA PRO A 475 -15.88 -12.79 47.69
C PRO A 475 -15.25 -12.09 48.91
N GLY A 476 -13.97 -11.75 48.85
CA GLY A 476 -13.25 -11.04 49.91
C GLY A 476 -13.35 -9.51 49.87
N ASP A 477 -13.75 -8.93 48.74
CA ASP A 477 -13.76 -7.48 48.53
C ASP A 477 -15.11 -6.83 48.88
N TYR A 478 -16.11 -7.62 49.27
CA TYR A 478 -17.38 -7.10 49.76
C TYR A 478 -17.19 -6.35 51.08
N GLN A 479 -17.07 -5.02 51.01
CA GLN A 479 -17.30 -4.19 52.19
C GLN A 479 -18.78 -4.30 52.53
N THR A 480 -19.11 -5.14 53.51
CA THR A 480 -20.46 -5.17 54.07
C THR A 480 -20.82 -3.74 54.52
N PRO A 481 -21.92 -3.16 54.01
CA PRO A 481 -22.32 -1.81 54.41
C PRO A 481 -22.52 -1.80 55.93
N SER A 482 -21.67 -1.06 56.65
CA SER A 482 -21.59 -1.08 58.12
C SER A 482 -22.76 -0.39 58.82
N THR A 483 -23.86 -0.12 58.12
CA THR A 483 -24.97 0.69 58.63
C THR A 483 -26.32 0.22 58.09
N TYR A 484 -26.78 -0.93 58.59
CA TYR A 484 -28.16 -1.08 59.05
C TYR A 484 -28.13 -1.11 60.58
N LYS A 485 -27.85 0.05 61.20
CA LYS A 485 -28.25 0.28 62.59
C LYS A 485 -29.73 0.63 62.55
N GLU A 486 -30.53 -0.36 62.95
CA GLU A 486 -31.92 -0.29 63.43
C GLU A 486 -32.63 1.06 63.23
N LEU A 487 -33.56 1.06 62.27
CA LEU A 487 -34.76 1.92 62.29
C LEU A 487 -35.98 1.03 62.44
#